data_AF-A0A1W9UJC9-F1
#
_entry.id   AF-A0A1W9UJC9-F1
#
_cell.length_a   1.000
_cell.length_b   1.000
_cell.length_c   1.000
_cell.angle_alpha   90.00
_cell.angle_beta   90.00
_cell.angle_gamma   90.00
#
_symmetry.space_group_name_H-M   'P 1'
#
loop_
_entity.id
_entity.type
_entity.pdbx_description
1 polymer ?
#
loop_
_entity_poly.entity_id
_entity_poly.type
_entity_poly.pdbx_seq_one_letter_code
_entity_poly.pdbx_strand_id
1 'polypeptide(L)' 'MSKTKKEERVGQVRCQNCFVRFRPPPGASKAACPDCGWEWYISWSGNLAKIRKPVWESWEQQMAQVQQGKKGVQDGA' A
#
# COMPACT_ATOMS: atom_id res chain seq x y z
N MET A 1 -17.21 -20.69 19.51
CA MET A 1 -16.54 -19.53 18.90
C MET A 1 -15.41 -20.04 18.01
N SER A 2 -15.61 -20.01 16.69
CA SER A 2 -14.76 -20.69 15.71
C SER A 2 -13.35 -20.09 15.67
N LYS A 3 -12.34 -20.85 16.14
CA LYS A 3 -10.93 -20.44 16.22
C LYS A 3 -10.24 -20.20 14.87
N THR A 4 -10.85 -20.66 13.77
CA THR A 4 -10.27 -20.68 12.42
C THR A 4 -10.04 -19.30 11.81
N LYS A 5 -10.91 -18.31 12.08
CA LYS A 5 -10.78 -16.95 11.51
C LYS A 5 -9.61 -16.14 12.07
N LYS A 6 -9.05 -16.52 13.22
CA LYS A 6 -7.96 -15.79 13.88
C LYS A 6 -6.58 -16.21 13.34
N GLU A 7 -6.38 -17.50 13.08
CA GLU A 7 -5.13 -18.03 12.50
C GLU A 7 -4.88 -17.49 11.09
N GLU A 8 -5.93 -17.35 10.28
CA GLU A 8 -5.83 -16.83 8.91
C GLU A 8 -5.27 -15.39 8.86
N ARG A 9 -5.51 -14.59 9.92
CA ARG A 9 -5.18 -13.15 9.96
C ARG A 9 -3.82 -12.81 10.56
N VAL A 10 -3.06 -13.79 11.06
CA VAL A 10 -1.71 -13.54 11.58
C VAL A 10 -0.83 -13.01 10.45
N GLY A 11 -0.26 -11.81 10.62
CA GLY A 11 0.57 -11.17 9.58
C GLY A 11 -0.21 -10.47 8.46
N GLN A 12 -1.55 -10.45 8.51
CA GLN A 12 -2.34 -9.59 7.62
C GLN A 12 -2.50 -8.19 8.23
N VAL A 13 -2.41 -7.17 7.39
CA VAL A 13 -2.75 -5.78 7.74
C VAL A 13 -4.01 -5.34 7.01
N ARG A 14 -4.69 -4.31 7.55
CA ARG A 14 -5.81 -3.64 6.88
C ARG A 14 -5.30 -2.33 6.29
N CYS A 15 -5.41 -2.15 4.98
CA CYS A 15 -5.05 -0.90 4.32
C CYS A 15 -5.80 0.27 4.97
N GLN A 16 -5.11 1.37 5.28
CA GLN A 16 -5.74 2.55 5.90
C GLN A 16 -6.41 3.47 4.87
N ASN A 17 -6.21 3.22 3.57
CA ASN A 17 -6.85 3.97 2.48
C ASN A 17 -8.15 3.31 2.01
N CYS A 18 -8.09 2.07 1.52
CA CYS A 18 -9.26 1.36 0.95
C CYS A 18 -9.85 0.27 1.85
N PHE A 19 -9.31 0.09 3.06
CA PHE A 19 -9.83 -0.80 4.11
C PHE A 19 -9.85 -2.31 3.83
N VAL A 20 -9.35 -2.77 2.67
CA VAL A 20 -9.13 -4.18 2.36
C VAL A 20 -7.98 -4.76 3.20
N ARG A 21 -7.95 -6.08 3.35
CA ARG A 21 -6.86 -6.79 4.03
C ARG A 21 -5.92 -7.40 3.02
N PHE A 22 -4.63 -7.31 3.31
CA PHE A 22 -3.59 -7.98 2.53
C PHE A 22 -2.48 -8.46 3.46
N ARG A 23 -1.68 -9.41 2.98
CA ARG A 23 -0.49 -9.91 3.70
C ARG A 23 0.76 -9.28 3.07
N PRO A 24 1.47 -8.39 3.77
CA PRO A 24 2.77 -7.92 3.32
C PRO A 24 3.78 -9.07 3.29
N PRO A 25 4.82 -9.03 2.44
CA PRO A 25 5.89 -10.02 2.47
C PRO A 25 6.55 -10.06 3.86
N PRO A 26 6.78 -11.25 4.45
CA PRO A 26 7.38 -11.37 5.78
C PRO A 26 8.69 -10.59 5.92
N GLY A 27 8.80 -9.78 6.98
CA GLY A 27 9.99 -8.97 7.26
C GLY A 27 10.15 -7.71 6.38
N ALA A 28 9.31 -7.49 5.38
CA ALA A 28 9.40 -6.31 4.54
C ALA A 28 9.15 -5.02 5.33
N SER A 29 9.97 -3.99 5.08
CA SER A 29 9.86 -2.66 5.70
C SER A 29 8.85 -1.75 4.99
N LYS A 30 8.51 -2.06 3.73
CA LYS A 30 7.51 -1.39 2.90
C LYS A 30 6.64 -2.42 2.18
N ALA A 31 5.37 -2.10 1.95
CA ALA A 31 4.50 -2.89 1.10
C ALA A 31 3.37 -2.05 0.49
N ALA A 32 3.08 -2.29 -0.78
CA ALA A 32 1.94 -1.71 -1.48
C ALA A 32 0.66 -2.52 -1.24
N CYS A 33 -0.47 -1.82 -1.07
CA CYS A 33 -1.77 -2.45 -1.08
C CYS A 33 -2.09 -2.93 -2.51
N PRO A 34 -2.42 -4.22 -2.72
CA PRO A 34 -2.67 -4.76 -4.06
C PRO A 34 -3.92 -4.16 -4.73
N ASP A 35 -4.91 -3.72 -3.95
CA ASP A 35 -6.16 -3.16 -4.48
C ASP A 35 -6.05 -1.69 -4.88
N CYS A 36 -5.41 -0.84 -4.07
CA CYS A 36 -5.37 0.61 -4.30
C CYS A 36 -3.98 1.16 -4.60
N GLY A 37 -2.95 0.32 -4.64
CA GLY A 37 -1.56 0.69 -4.94
C GLY A 37 -0.85 1.53 -3.87
N TRP A 38 -1.52 1.90 -2.77
CA TRP A 38 -0.93 2.77 -1.75
C TRP A 38 0.19 2.04 -0.98
N GLU A 39 1.36 2.65 -0.92
CA GLU A 39 2.51 2.08 -0.23
C GLU A 39 2.59 2.50 1.25
N TRP A 40 2.89 1.53 2.10
CA TRP A 40 2.92 1.68 3.56
C TRP A 40 4.26 1.22 4.12
N TYR A 41 4.77 1.93 5.11
CA TYR A 41 5.81 1.39 5.98
C TYR A 41 5.22 0.31 6.89
N ILE A 42 5.87 -0.87 6.94
CA ILE A 42 5.46 -2.02 7.73
C ILE A 42 6.52 -2.31 8.79
N SER A 43 6.07 -2.58 10.02
CA SER A 43 6.93 -3.15 11.07
C SER A 43 6.47 -4.54 11.44
N TRP A 44 7.40 -5.39 11.81
CA TRP A 44 7.14 -6.77 12.21
C TRP A 44 7.53 -7.01 13.67
N SER A 45 6.74 -7.84 14.35
CA SER A 45 7.10 -8.48 15.62
C SER A 45 6.80 -9.96 15.49
N GLY A 46 7.83 -10.75 15.18
CA GLY A 46 7.67 -12.12 14.69
C GLY A 46 6.77 -12.15 13.45
N ASN A 47 5.68 -12.91 13.50
CA ASN A 47 4.71 -13.05 12.41
C ASN A 47 3.63 -11.95 12.38
N LEU A 48 3.68 -10.96 13.29
CA LEU A 48 2.69 -9.89 13.37
C LEU A 48 3.15 -8.66 12.59
N ALA A 49 2.44 -8.34 11.52
CA ALA A 49 2.64 -7.13 10.74
C ALA A 49 1.79 -5.97 11.26
N LYS A 50 2.33 -4.75 11.21
CA LYS A 50 1.61 -3.51 11.54
C LYS A 50 1.95 -2.41 10.54
N ILE A 51 0.93 -1.75 10.00
CA ILE A 51 1.09 -0.52 9.20
C ILE A 51 1.54 0.62 10.12
N ARG A 52 2.51 1.39 9.63
CA ARG A 52 3.02 2.62 10.27
C ARG A 52 2.48 3.83 9.51
N LYS A 53 3.36 4.57 8.84
CA LYS A 53 3.03 5.75 8.04
C LYS A 53 2.90 5.38 6.56
N PRO A 54 2.10 6.11 5.77
CA PRO A 54 2.13 6.01 4.32
C PRO A 54 3.51 6.43 3.78
N VAL A 55 3.90 5.87 2.63
CA VAL A 55 5.05 6.34 1.86
C VAL A 55 4.56 7.45 0.94
N TRP A 56 4.66 8.70 1.40
CA TRP A 56 4.17 9.87 0.67
C TRP A 56 4.86 10.06 -0.70
N GLU A 57 6.14 9.68 -0.80
CA GLU A 57 6.96 9.73 -2.02
C GLU A 57 6.27 9.01 -3.19
N SER A 58 5.55 7.92 -2.92
CA SER A 58 4.91 7.12 -3.97
C SER A 58 3.68 7.81 -4.57
N TRP A 59 2.99 8.68 -3.81
CA TRP A 59 1.86 9.46 -4.31
C TRP A 59 2.33 10.71 -5.07
N GLU A 60 3.35 11.39 -4.57
CA GLU A 60 4.00 12.51 -5.27
C GLU A 60 4.55 12.08 -6.64
N GLN A 61 5.18 10.91 -6.71
CA GLN A 61 5.65 10.33 -7.98
C GLN A 61 4.52 10.01 -8.95
N GLN A 62 3.40 9.44 -8.48
CA GLN A 62 2.22 9.18 -9.33
C GLN A 62 1.62 10.48 -9.86
N MET A 63 1.47 11.51 -9.02
CA MET A 63 0.95 12.82 -9.43
C MET A 63 1.90 13.55 -10.40
N ALA A 64 3.21 13.46 -10.18
CA ALA A 64 4.22 14.01 -11.09
C ALA A 64 4.13 13.36 -12.48
N GLN A 65 3.95 12.04 -12.55
CA GLN A 65 3.76 11.33 -13.83
C GLN A 65 2.47 11.76 -14.54
N VAL A 66 1.36 11.91 -13.80
CA VAL A 66 0.08 12.39 -14.37
C VAL A 66 0.18 13.82 -14.92
N GLN A 67 0.96 14.71 -14.28
CA GLN A 67 1.17 16.07 -14.78
C GLN A 67 2.05 16.11 -16.04
N GLN A 68 3.05 15.23 -16.14
CA GLN A 68 3.94 15.18 -17.31
C GLN A 68 3.23 14.64 -18.57
N GLY A 69 2.19 13.82 -18.42
CA GLY A 69 1.38 13.33 -19.54
C GLY A 69 0.45 14.35 -20.20
N LYS A 70 0.18 15.50 -19.57
CA LYS A 70 -0.73 16.54 -20.12
C LYS A 70 -0.03 17.65 -20.91
N LYS A 71 1.30 17.63 -21.04
CA LYS A 71 2.09 18.72 -21.64
C LYS A 71 2.56 18.43 -23.08
N GLY A 72 1.82 17.62 -23.84
CA GLY A 72 2.22 17.12 -25.16
C GLY A 72 1.17 17.20 -26.27
N VAL A 73 0.07 17.94 -26.11
CA VAL A 73 -0.87 18.23 -27.21
C VAL A 73 -1.23 19.71 -27.18
N GLN A 74 -0.39 20.53 -27.80
CA GLN A 74 -0.75 21.82 -28.37
C GLN A 74 -0.12 21.85 -29.76
N ASP A 75 -0.76 21.16 -30.69
CA ASP A 75 -0.56 21.38 -32.11
C ASP A 75 -1.10 22.77 -32.46
N GLY A 76 -0.25 23.54 -33.12
CA GLY A 76 -0.52 24.89 -33.56
C GLY A 76 -1.27 24.97 -34.88
N ALA A 77 -1.65 26.22 -35.18
CA ALA A 77 -2.20 26.77 -36.42
C ALA A 77 -3.67 26.49 -36.73
#